data_AF-A0A9D7FD62-F1
#
_entry.id   AF-A0A9D7FD62-F1
#
_cell.length_a   1.000
_cell.length_b   1.000
_cell.length_c   1.000
_cell.angle_alpha   90.00
_cell.angle_beta   90.00
_cell.angle_gamma   90.00
#
_symmetry.space_group_name_H-M   'P 1'
#
loop_
_entity.id
_entity.type
_entity.pdbx_description
1 polymer ?
#
loop_
_entity_poly.entity_id
_entity_poly.type
_entity_poly.pdbx_seq_one_letter_code
_entity_poly.pdbx_strand_id
1 'polypeptide(L)'
;MLFSNEAVAPEEIMEAVQKDSGSVFLVDIRTPAEFANGHLLNAVNIPAQHILEGPWLRLWKDKKTIYYLYGNTQLEANAPWMILRQMGYDNVRVLQGGLAYFSDFSDSSFLKLEDETARYDFTAVFSTKN
;
A
#
# COMPACT_ATOMS: atom_id res chain seq x y z
N MET A 1 24.59 -7.70 11.74
CA MET A 1 24.32 -6.67 10.71
C MET A 1 22.90 -6.95 10.21
N LEU A 2 21.89 -6.27 10.74
CA LEU A 2 20.47 -6.67 10.61
C LEU A 2 19.66 -5.84 9.60
N PHE A 3 20.29 -4.98 8.79
CA PHE A 3 19.55 -3.96 8.02
C PHE A 3 19.91 -3.88 6.53
N SER A 4 20.74 -4.77 5.99
CA SER A 4 21.39 -4.47 4.72
C SER A 4 20.59 -4.77 3.44
N ASN A 5 19.30 -5.14 3.47
CA ASN A 5 18.55 -5.30 2.21
C ASN A 5 16.99 -5.32 2.28
N GLU A 6 16.36 -4.54 3.18
CA GLU A 6 14.91 -4.71 3.46
C GLU A 6 14.01 -3.53 3.13
N ALA A 7 14.59 -2.33 3.04
CA ALA A 7 13.92 -1.19 2.42
C ALA A 7 14.25 -1.19 0.93
N VAL A 8 13.22 -1.14 0.08
CA VAL A 8 13.38 -1.15 -1.38
C VAL A 8 12.96 0.19 -1.93
N ALA A 9 13.77 0.72 -2.84
CA ALA A 9 13.59 2.02 -3.44
C ALA A 9 12.37 2.03 -4.40
N PRO A 10 11.68 3.16 -4.57
CA PRO A 10 10.53 3.29 -5.46
C PRO A 10 10.75 2.79 -6.89
N GLU A 11 11.95 2.97 -7.45
CA GLU A 11 12.31 2.62 -8.83
C GLU A 11 12.12 1.13 -9.11
N GLU A 12 12.59 0.29 -8.19
CA GLU A 12 12.49 -1.17 -8.31
C GLU A 12 11.03 -1.63 -8.24
N ILE A 13 10.23 -0.95 -7.42
CA ILE A 13 8.80 -1.22 -7.26
C ILE A 13 8.05 -0.77 -8.53
N MET A 14 8.35 0.40 -9.07
CA MET A 14 7.70 0.96 -10.26
C MET A 14 7.89 0.07 -11.48
N GLU A 15 9.09 -0.49 -11.66
CA GLU A 15 9.37 -1.43 -12.75
C GLU A 15 8.57 -2.73 -12.59
N ALA A 16 8.47 -3.24 -11.37
CA ALA A 16 7.72 -4.46 -11.07
C ALA A 16 6.20 -4.27 -11.21
N VAL A 17 5.66 -3.14 -10.77
CA VAL A 17 4.23 -2.79 -10.91
C VAL A 17 3.84 -2.65 -12.37
N GLN A 18 4.68 -2.02 -13.20
CA GLN A 18 4.41 -1.86 -14.64
C GLN A 18 4.49 -3.17 -15.41
N LYS A 19 5.37 -4.09 -15.00
CA LYS A 19 5.58 -5.36 -15.70
C LYS A 19 4.53 -6.42 -15.39
N ASP A 20 3.59 -6.14 -14.47
CA ASP A 20 2.54 -7.06 -13.99
C ASP A 20 3.08 -8.50 -13.79
N SER A 21 4.28 -8.60 -13.20
CA SER A 21 5.01 -9.86 -13.16
C SER A 21 4.45 -10.84 -12.12
N GLY A 22 3.37 -10.48 -11.42
CA GLY A 22 2.74 -11.26 -10.35
C GLY A 22 3.63 -11.50 -9.11
N SER A 23 4.85 -10.96 -9.12
CA SER A 23 5.90 -11.24 -8.12
C SER A 23 5.97 -10.20 -7.00
N VAL A 24 5.36 -9.03 -7.20
CA VAL A 24 5.41 -7.89 -6.27
C VAL A 24 3.99 -7.50 -5.89
N PHE A 25 3.73 -7.49 -4.58
CA PHE A 25 2.42 -7.19 -4.03
C PHE A 25 2.52 -6.04 -3.02
N LEU A 26 1.86 -4.93 -3.32
CA LEU A 26 1.87 -3.74 -2.48
C LEU A 26 0.79 -3.83 -1.40
N VAL A 27 1.19 -3.59 -0.16
CA VAL A 27 0.30 -3.60 0.99
C VAL A 27 0.34 -2.24 1.67
N ASP A 28 -0.78 -1.53 1.58
CA ASP A 28 -0.98 -0.28 2.30
C ASP A 28 -1.46 -0.58 3.71
N ILE A 29 -0.65 -0.20 4.71
CA ILE A 29 -0.94 -0.46 6.13
C ILE A 29 -1.69 0.69 6.82
N ARG A 30 -2.06 1.73 6.09
CA ARG A 30 -2.80 2.89 6.61
C ARG A 30 -4.27 2.55 6.84
N THR A 31 -5.01 3.50 7.38
CA THR A 31 -6.46 3.33 7.57
C THR A 31 -7.20 3.21 6.23
N PRO A 32 -8.39 2.59 6.20
CA PRO A 32 -9.20 2.54 4.98
C PRO A 32 -9.54 3.92 4.41
N ALA A 33 -9.70 4.93 5.28
CA ALA A 33 -9.97 6.30 4.86
C ALA A 33 -8.77 6.93 4.14
N GLU A 34 -7.55 6.73 4.65
CA GLU A 34 -6.33 7.20 3.99
C GLU A 34 -6.09 6.49 2.66
N PHE A 35 -6.37 5.19 2.59
CA PHE A 35 -6.29 4.42 1.36
C PHE A 35 -7.27 4.94 0.30
N ALA A 36 -8.53 5.20 0.66
CA ALA A 36 -9.53 5.75 -0.25
C ALA A 36 -9.16 7.13 -0.80
N ASN A 37 -8.52 7.97 0.03
CA ASN A 37 -8.05 9.30 -0.38
C ASN A 37 -6.84 9.29 -1.33
N GLY A 38 -6.26 8.12 -1.61
CA GLY A 38 -5.17 7.97 -2.55
C GLY A 38 -4.16 6.92 -2.10
N HIS A 39 -3.87 5.95 -2.96
CA HIS A 39 -2.96 4.84 -2.69
C HIS A 39 -2.18 4.45 -3.94
N LEU A 40 -1.13 3.65 -3.78
CA LEU A 40 -0.38 3.12 -4.92
C LEU A 40 -1.24 2.19 -5.78
N LEU A 41 -1.11 2.27 -7.10
CA LEU A 41 -1.83 1.41 -8.03
C LEU A 41 -1.58 -0.08 -7.70
N ASN A 42 -2.64 -0.87 -7.75
CA ASN A 42 -2.65 -2.31 -7.42
C ASN A 42 -2.31 -2.66 -5.95
N ALA A 43 -2.24 -1.67 -5.05
CA ALA A 43 -2.08 -1.95 -3.62
C ALA A 43 -3.37 -2.53 -3.01
N VAL A 44 -3.21 -3.36 -1.98
CA VAL A 44 -4.30 -3.82 -1.12
C VAL A 44 -4.17 -3.17 0.25
N ASN A 45 -5.28 -2.66 0.79
CA ASN A 45 -5.31 -2.11 2.13
C ASN A 45 -5.42 -3.22 3.19
N ILE A 46 -4.40 -3.35 4.03
CA ILE A 46 -4.41 -4.21 5.22
C ILE A 46 -3.90 -3.34 6.37
N PRO A 47 -4.80 -2.64 7.10
CA PRO A 47 -4.38 -1.72 8.15
C PRO A 47 -3.49 -2.41 9.17
N ALA A 48 -2.46 -1.70 9.66
CA ALA A 48 -1.43 -2.27 10.54
C ALA A 48 -2.01 -3.03 11.75
N GLN A 49 -3.11 -2.54 12.33
CA GLN A 49 -3.79 -3.18 13.46
C GLN A 49 -4.42 -4.55 13.12
N HIS A 50 -4.72 -4.79 11.85
CA HIS A 50 -5.34 -6.02 11.35
C HIS A 50 -4.32 -6.96 10.68
N ILE A 51 -3.05 -6.58 10.56
CA ILE A 51 -2.05 -7.31 9.74
C ILE A 51 -1.80 -8.76 10.19
N LEU A 52 -2.11 -9.06 11.45
CA LEU A 52 -1.98 -10.40 12.06
C LEU A 52 -3.30 -11.18 12.14
N GLU A 53 -4.39 -10.61 11.63
CA GLU A 53 -5.69 -11.27 11.69
C GLU A 53 -5.78 -12.45 10.72
N GLY A 54 -6.61 -13.44 11.10
CA GLY A 54 -6.75 -14.72 10.42
C GLY A 54 -6.90 -14.68 8.89
N PRO A 55 -7.70 -13.75 8.30
CA PRO A 55 -7.81 -13.63 6.85
C PRO A 55 -6.48 -13.35 6.15
N TRP A 56 -5.60 -12.56 6.78
CA TRP A 56 -4.35 -12.07 6.18
C TRP A 56 -3.16 -13.00 6.46
N LEU A 57 -3.20 -13.80 7.52
CA LEU A 57 -2.11 -14.74 7.85
C LEU A 57 -1.79 -15.75 6.74
N ARG A 58 -2.75 -16.04 5.85
CA ARG A 58 -2.53 -16.95 4.70
C ARG A 58 -1.70 -16.30 3.60
N LEU A 59 -1.84 -14.99 3.42
CA LEU A 59 -1.14 -14.21 2.40
C LEU A 59 0.37 -14.23 2.67
N TRP A 60 0.80 -13.98 3.92
CA TRP A 60 2.22 -14.01 4.29
C TRP A 60 2.90 -15.38 4.12
N LYS A 61 2.14 -16.47 4.04
CA LYS A 61 2.68 -17.83 3.87
C LYS A 61 3.11 -18.12 2.43
N ASP A 62 2.65 -17.35 1.44
CA ASP A 62 3.05 -17.57 0.06
C ASP A 62 4.48 -17.08 -0.20
N LYS A 63 5.43 -18.01 -0.17
CA LYS A 63 6.85 -17.72 -0.37
C LYS A 63 7.22 -17.35 -1.81
N LYS A 64 6.30 -17.46 -2.78
CA LYS A 64 6.54 -17.07 -4.17
C LYS A 64 6.31 -15.57 -4.41
N THR A 65 5.57 -14.93 -3.53
CA THR A 65 5.23 -13.51 -3.62
C THR A 65 6.06 -12.71 -2.62
N ILE A 66 6.61 -11.58 -3.08
CA ILE A 66 7.22 -10.58 -2.21
C ILE A 66 6.19 -9.51 -1.90
N TYR A 67 5.96 -9.29 -0.60
CA TYR A 67 5.02 -8.29 -0.09
C TYR A 67 5.77 -7.05 0.36
N TYR A 68 5.38 -5.89 -0.15
CA TYR A 68 5.98 -4.61 0.21
C TYR A 68 4.99 -3.80 1.03
N LEU A 69 5.31 -3.62 2.32
CA LEU A 69 4.50 -2.81 3.22
C LEU A 69 4.88 -1.35 3.08
N TYR A 70 3.87 -0.48 3.07
CA TYR A 70 4.07 0.96 3.15
C TYR A 70 2.97 1.66 3.96
N GLY A 71 3.38 2.66 4.72
CA GLY A 71 2.50 3.67 5.33
C GLY A 71 2.71 5.02 4.66
N ASN A 72 2.32 6.11 5.33
CA ASN A 72 2.65 7.46 4.84
C ASN A 72 4.16 7.67 4.86
N THR A 73 4.81 7.16 5.91
CA THR A 73 6.27 7.15 6.08
C THR A 73 6.81 5.72 6.18
N GLN A 74 8.10 5.54 5.91
CA GLN A 74 8.79 4.26 6.13
C GLN A 74 8.70 3.77 7.58
N LEU A 75 8.72 4.69 8.55
CA LEU A 75 8.72 4.36 9.98
C LEU A 75 7.45 3.60 10.39
N GLU A 76 6.30 3.99 9.84
CA GLU A 76 5.02 3.32 10.09
C GLU A 76 5.03 1.84 9.67
N ALA A 77 5.76 1.52 8.59
CA ALA A 77 5.85 0.16 8.07
C ALA A 77 6.86 -0.72 8.81
N ASN A 78 7.84 -0.13 9.50
CA ASN A 78 8.90 -0.89 10.19
C ASN A 78 8.36 -1.79 11.31
N ALA A 79 7.43 -1.30 12.14
CA ALA A 79 6.92 -2.09 13.26
C ALA A 79 6.09 -3.31 12.79
N PRO A 80 5.10 -3.17 11.88
CA PRO A 80 4.39 -4.31 11.30
C PRO A 80 5.31 -5.29 10.57
N TRP A 81 6.28 -4.78 9.81
CA TRP A 81 7.29 -5.59 9.13
C TRP A 81 8.11 -6.43 10.13
N MET A 82 8.61 -5.81 11.20
CA MET A 82 9.41 -6.49 12.22
C MET A 82 8.65 -7.63 12.88
N ILE A 83 7.36 -7.42 13.19
CA ILE A 83 6.51 -8.47 13.79
C ILE A 83 6.35 -9.64 12.81
N LEU A 84 6.06 -9.37 11.54
CA LEU A 84 5.93 -10.42 10.53
C LEU A 84 7.24 -11.19 10.33
N ARG A 85 8.40 -10.51 10.37
CA ARG A 85 9.71 -11.17 10.34
C ARG A 85 9.93 -12.08 11.55
N GLN A 86 9.60 -11.62 12.75
CA GLN A 86 9.72 -12.43 13.97
C GLN A 86 8.82 -13.68 13.94
N MET A 87 7.70 -13.63 13.20
CA MET A 87 6.82 -14.77 12.96
C MET A 87 7.30 -15.72 11.84
N GLY A 88 8.43 -15.42 11.18
CA GLY A 88 9.02 -16.25 10.11
C GLY A 88 8.54 -15.93 8.70
N TYR A 89 7.96 -14.75 8.47
CA TYR A 89 7.55 -14.30 7.14
C TYR A 89 8.69 -13.53 6.44
N ASP A 90 9.65 -14.27 5.87
CA ASP A 90 10.85 -13.68 5.23
C ASP A 90 10.63 -13.05 3.85
N ASN A 91 9.41 -13.10 3.33
CA ASN A 91 8.98 -12.57 2.03
C ASN A 91 8.32 -11.18 2.16
N VAL A 92 8.47 -10.52 3.30
CA VAL A 92 7.94 -9.18 3.56
C VAL A 92 9.09 -8.16 3.55
N ARG A 93 8.89 -7.04 2.87
CA ARG A 93 9.83 -5.91 2.71
C ARG A 93 9.11 -4.60 3.03
N VAL A 94 9.88 -3.54 3.19
CA VAL A 94 9.37 -2.19 3.43
C VAL A 94 9.63 -1.33 2.19
N LEU A 95 8.65 -0.53 1.77
CA LEU A 95 8.87 0.51 0.77
C LEU A 95 9.67 1.65 1.39
N GLN A 96 10.82 1.97 0.81
CA GLN A 96 11.67 3.05 1.28
C GLN A 96 10.94 4.40 1.18
N GLY A 97 11.01 5.19 2.24
CA GLY A 97 10.38 6.50 2.33
C GLY A 97 8.85 6.53 2.46
N GLY A 98 8.16 5.41 2.23
CA GLY A 98 6.69 5.34 2.30
C GLY A 98 5.99 6.07 1.15
N LEU A 99 4.68 6.29 1.28
CA LEU A 99 3.89 6.94 0.23
C LEU A 99 4.36 8.38 -0.06
N ALA A 100 4.76 9.13 0.98
CA ALA A 100 5.19 10.52 0.81
C ALA A 100 6.41 10.65 -0.11
N TYR A 101 7.42 9.79 0.10
CA TYR A 101 8.61 9.78 -0.76
C TYR A 101 8.29 9.25 -2.16
N PHE A 102 7.41 8.25 -2.25
CA PHE A 102 6.99 7.70 -3.52
C PHE A 102 6.27 8.75 -4.38
N SER A 103 5.35 9.52 -3.79
CA SER A 103 4.63 10.58 -4.51
C SER A 103 5.52 11.72 -4.99
N ASP A 104 6.61 12.01 -4.27
CA ASP A 104 7.58 13.04 -4.68
C ASP A 104 8.48 12.57 -5.84
N PHE A 105 8.64 11.25 -6.00
CA PHE A 105 9.56 10.64 -6.95
C PHE A 105 8.87 10.08 -8.20
N SER A 106 7.64 9.59 -8.08
CA SER A 106 6.88 8.96 -9.15
C SER A 106 5.91 9.94 -9.83
N ASP A 107 5.62 9.72 -11.11
CA ASP A 107 4.52 10.43 -11.77
C ASP A 107 3.15 9.99 -11.22
N SER A 108 2.14 10.83 -11.38
CA SER A 108 0.78 10.64 -10.85
C SER A 108 0.09 9.36 -11.36
N SER A 109 0.62 8.76 -12.45
CA SER A 109 0.14 7.49 -13.01
C SER A 109 0.23 6.30 -12.06
N PHE A 110 1.04 6.38 -11.00
CA PHE A 110 1.16 5.35 -9.97
C PHE A 110 0.25 5.57 -8.77
N LEU A 111 -0.45 6.71 -8.71
CA LEU A 111 -1.40 7.03 -7.67
C LEU A 111 -2.82 6.73 -8.17
N LYS A 112 -3.53 5.88 -7.44
CA LYS A 112 -4.96 5.69 -7.61
C LYS A 112 -5.68 6.54 -6.58
N LEU A 113 -6.31 7.59 -7.08
CA LEU A 113 -7.31 8.36 -6.33
C LEU A 113 -8.66 7.69 -6.61
N GLU A 114 -9.48 7.42 -5.60
CA GLU A 114 -10.89 7.11 -5.89
C GLU A 114 -11.50 8.35 -6.55
N ASP A 115 -12.10 8.16 -7.73
CA ASP A 115 -12.90 9.20 -8.36
C ASP A 115 -13.86 9.75 -7.30
N GLU A 116 -13.79 11.07 -7.07
CA GLU A 116 -14.82 11.79 -6.35
C GLU A 116 -16.12 11.69 -7.15
N THR A 117 -16.78 10.53 -7.15
CA THR A 117 -18.20 10.49 -7.46
C THR A 117 -18.84 11.28 -6.34
N ALA A 118 -19.13 12.55 -6.61
CA ALA A 118 -19.74 13.45 -5.65
C ALA A 118 -20.91 12.71 -5.00
N ARG A 119 -20.77 12.39 -3.70
CA ARG A 119 -21.80 11.67 -2.94
C ARG A 119 -23.12 12.44 -2.92
N TYR A 120 -23.06 13.72 -3.27
CA TYR A 120 -24.19 14.61 -3.48
C TYR A 120 -24.27 15.02 -4.96
N ASP A 121 -25.32 14.54 -5.62
CA ASP A 121 -25.81 15.11 -6.87
C ASP A 121 -26.46 16.48 -6.56
N PHE A 122 -25.66 17.55 -6.63
CA PHE A 122 -26.18 18.92 -6.46
C PHE A 122 -27.18 19.30 -7.55
N THR A 123 -27.12 18.68 -8.73
CA THR A 123 -28.10 18.90 -9.82
C THR A 123 -29.51 18.43 -9.43
N ALA A 124 -29.65 17.41 -8.59
CA ALA A 124 -30.94 16.99 -8.04
C ALA A 124 -31.51 17.97 -6.99
N VAL A 125 -30.66 18.71 -6.29
CA VAL A 125 -31.09 19.67 -5.24
C VAL A 125 -31.67 20.96 -5.83
N PHE A 126 -31.19 21.38 -7.01
CA PHE A 126 -31.64 22.61 -7.66
C PHE A 126 -32.75 22.41 -8.72
N SER A 127 -33.19 21.19 -8.99
CA SER A 127 -34.25 20.93 -10.00
C SER A 127 -35.69 21.07 -9.49
N THR A 128 -35.90 21.33 -8.20
CA THR A 128 -37.25 21.66 -7.68
C THR A 128 -37.47 23.18 -7.59
N LYS A 129 -38.36 23.67 -8.47
CA LYS A 129 -38.99 25.00 -8.58
C LYS A 129 -38.34 25.99 -9.57
N ASN A 130 -38.70 25.90 -10.85
CA ASN A 130 -39.81 26.65 -11.48
C ASN A 130 -39.84 26.39 -12.99
#